data_AF-A0A285Q083-F1
#
_entry.id   AF-A0A285Q083-F1
#
_cell.length_a   1.000
_cell.length_b   1.000
_cell.length_c   1.000
_cell.angle_alpha   90.00
_cell.angle_beta   90.00
_cell.angle_gamma   90.00
#
_symmetry.space_group_name_H-M   'P 1'
#
loop_
_entity.id
_entity.type
_entity.pdbx_description
1 polymer ?
#
loop_
_entity_poly.entity_id
_entity_poly.type
_entity_poly.pdbx_seq_one_letter_code
_entity_poly.pdbx_strand_id
1 'polypeptide(L)'
;MNMQLTTDQISRALFENDPMNTCCKENDCFDEYDRVAVDVAQCLEAGSTLKDALAGAINEWFYDGEDMPKSESIVEPTIVWLEQAGAP
;
A
#
# COMPACT_ATOMS: atom_id res chain seq x y z
N MET A 1 -4.67 14.72 12.34
CA MET A 1 -3.43 14.03 12.72
C MET A 1 -2.80 13.57 11.43
N ASN A 2 -1.66 14.14 11.03
CA ASN A 2 -0.94 13.67 9.84
C ASN A 2 -0.25 12.37 10.25
N MET A 3 -0.85 11.23 9.91
CA MET A 3 -0.19 9.94 10.01
C MET A 3 1.00 9.97 9.05
N GLN A 4 2.18 10.26 9.58
CA GLN A 4 3.41 10.24 8.80
C GLN A 4 3.90 8.78 8.77
N LEU A 5 3.26 7.99 7.91
CA LEU A 5 3.65 6.60 7.68
C LEU A 5 4.93 6.57 6.88
N THR A 6 5.89 5.76 7.32
CA THR A 6 7.12 5.55 6.58
C THR A 6 6.90 4.54 5.46
N THR A 7 7.71 4.64 4.41
CA THR A 7 7.78 3.67 3.32
C THR A 7 7.95 2.23 3.82
N ASP A 8 8.79 2.02 4.85
CA ASP A 8 9.00 0.71 5.46
C ASP A 8 7.71 0.14 6.08
N GLN A 9 6.95 0.96 6.80
CA GLN A 9 5.67 0.54 7.38
C GLN A 9 4.64 0.17 6.30
N ILE A 10 4.57 0.95 5.22
CA ILE A 10 3.64 0.71 4.11
C ILE A 10 4.04 -0.56 3.35
N SER A 11 5.32 -0.70 3.02
CA SER A 11 5.88 -1.88 2.33
C SER A 11 5.64 -3.15 3.14
N ARG A 12 5.88 -3.09 4.46
CA ARG A 12 5.63 -4.21 5.36
C ARG A 12 4.16 -4.56 5.49
N ALA A 13 3.27 -3.57 5.58
CA ALA A 13 1.82 -3.81 5.63
C ALA A 13 1.31 -4.47 4.34
N LEU A 14 1.83 -4.04 3.19
CA LEU A 14 1.55 -4.65 1.88
C LEU A 14 2.08 -6.07 1.82
N PHE A 15 3.32 -6.32 2.24
CA PHE A 15 3.91 -7.66 2.27
C PHE A 15 3.18 -8.63 3.21
N GLU A 16 2.76 -8.17 4.40
CA GLU A 16 2.08 -9.04 5.37
C GLU A 16 0.68 -9.44 4.89
N ASN A 17 -0.05 -8.49 4.30
CA ASN A 17 -1.41 -8.73 3.79
C ASN A 17 -1.43 -9.38 2.41
N ASP A 18 -0.34 -9.24 1.63
CA ASP A 18 -0.22 -9.70 0.24
C ASP A 18 -1.51 -9.48 -0.56
N PRO A 19 -1.97 -8.21 -0.70
CA PRO A 19 -3.27 -7.88 -1.29
C PRO A 19 -3.41 -8.41 -2.72
N MET A 20 -2.29 -8.50 -3.45
CA MET A 20 -2.25 -8.97 -4.83
C MET A 20 -1.97 -10.46 -4.94
N ASN A 21 -1.78 -11.16 -3.82
CA ASN A 21 -1.44 -12.58 -3.74
C ASN A 21 -0.28 -12.93 -4.69
N THR A 22 0.77 -12.11 -4.64
CA THR A 22 1.96 -12.24 -5.49
C THR A 22 2.85 -13.39 -5.05
N CYS A 23 2.47 -14.13 -4.00
CA CYS A 23 3.26 -15.22 -3.40
C CYS A 23 4.66 -14.74 -2.92
N CYS A 24 4.80 -13.46 -2.55
CA CYS A 24 6.08 -12.88 -2.13
C CYS A 24 6.72 -13.62 -0.94
N LYS A 25 5.89 -14.20 -0.05
CA LYS A 25 6.35 -14.96 1.13
C LYS A 25 7.19 -16.19 0.79
N GLU A 26 7.07 -16.75 -0.41
CA GLU A 26 7.81 -17.96 -0.79
C GLU A 26 9.22 -17.66 -1.29
N ASN A 27 9.50 -16.42 -1.70
CA ASN A 27 10.81 -16.02 -2.24
C ASN A 27 11.58 -15.01 -1.36
N ASP A 28 10.99 -14.53 -0.26
CA ASP A 28 11.58 -13.51 0.63
C ASP A 28 11.95 -12.19 -0.10
N CYS A 29 11.31 -11.94 -1.26
CA CYS A 29 11.44 -10.68 -2.00
C CYS A 29 10.54 -9.62 -1.38
N PHE A 30 11.06 -8.97 -0.33
CA PHE A 30 10.40 -7.84 0.33
C PHE A 30 10.40 -6.55 -0.51
N ASP A 31 11.20 -6.48 -1.58
CA ASP A 31 11.45 -5.28 -2.37
C ASP A 31 10.38 -4.98 -3.45
N GLU A 32 9.46 -5.90 -3.70
CA GLU A 32 8.42 -5.74 -4.72
C GLU A 32 7.41 -4.63 -4.34
N TYR A 33 7.11 -4.48 -3.05
CA TYR A 33 6.22 -3.44 -2.56
C TYR A 33 6.92 -2.14 -2.18
N ASP A 34 8.25 -2.07 -2.16
CA ASP A 34 8.98 -0.84 -1.79
C ASP A 34 8.67 0.31 -2.74
N ARG A 35 8.56 0.02 -4.05
CA ARG A 35 8.23 1.06 -5.04
C ARG A 35 6.80 1.54 -4.91
N VAL A 36 5.87 0.62 -4.62
CA VAL A 36 4.48 0.95 -4.31
C VAL A 36 4.42 1.81 -3.04
N ALA A 37 5.16 1.43 -2.01
CA ALA A 37 5.21 2.16 -0.75
C ALA A 37 5.79 3.57 -0.89
N VAL A 38 6.81 3.76 -1.74
CA VAL A 38 7.38 5.09 -2.05
C VAL A 38 6.32 5.97 -2.68
N ASP A 39 5.59 5.44 -3.65
CA ASP A 39 4.53 6.17 -4.34
C ASP A 39 3.38 6.54 -3.39
N VAL A 40 2.94 5.59 -2.55
CA VAL A 40 1.93 5.84 -1.50
C VAL A 40 2.40 6.94 -0.54
N ALA A 41 3.65 6.89 -0.08
CA ALA A 41 4.20 7.92 0.82
C ALA A 41 4.22 9.31 0.15
N GLN A 42 4.59 9.39 -1.13
CA GLN A 42 4.56 10.64 -1.89
C GLN A 42 3.13 11.19 -2.04
N CYS A 43 2.15 10.33 -2.32
CA CYS A 43 0.74 10.72 -2.35
C CYS A 43 0.24 11.23 -1.00
N LEU A 44 0.63 10.58 0.10
CA LEU A 44 0.30 11.03 1.45
C LEU A 44 0.92 12.39 1.78
N GLU A 45 2.17 12.62 1.39
CA GLU A 45 2.84 13.94 1.53
C GLU A 45 2.16 15.03 0.68
N ALA A 46 1.61 14.66 -0.48
CA ALA A 46 0.82 15.55 -1.33
C ALA A 46 -0.58 15.87 -0.77
N GLY A 47 -1.01 15.18 0.29
CA GLY A 47 -2.30 15.38 0.95
C GLY A 47 -3.42 14.44 0.50
N SER A 48 -3.10 13.39 -0.26
CA SER A 48 -4.05 12.32 -0.59
C SER A 48 -4.40 11.50 0.65
N THR A 49 -5.57 10.86 0.63
CA THR A 49 -5.95 9.91 1.68
C THR A 49 -5.15 8.62 1.54
N LEU A 50 -4.95 7.89 2.64
CA LEU A 50 -4.27 6.59 2.63
C LEU A 50 -4.93 5.60 1.67
N LYS A 51 -6.26 5.65 1.59
CA LYS A 51 -7.05 4.82 0.69
C LYS A 51 -6.78 5.14 -0.78
N ASP A 52 -6.85 6.42 -1.15
CA ASP A 52 -6.59 6.84 -2.54
C ASP A 52 -5.14 6.57 -2.95
N ALA A 53 -4.19 6.82 -2.04
CA ALA A 53 -2.77 6.57 -2.27
C ALA A 53 -2.50 5.07 -2.52
N LEU A 54 -3.02 4.18 -1.66
CA LEU A 54 -2.85 2.73 -1.81
C LEU A 54 -3.57 2.19 -3.05
N ALA A 55 -4.83 2.58 -3.26
CA ALA A 55 -5.60 2.11 -4.41
C ALA A 55 -4.97 2.60 -5.72
N GLY A 56 -4.53 3.85 -5.78
CA GLY A 56 -3.85 4.44 -6.93
C GLY A 56 -2.52 3.77 -7.23
N ALA A 57 -1.64 3.62 -6.23
CA ALA A 57 -0.35 2.97 -6.42
C ALA A 57 -0.50 1.50 -6.84
N ILE A 58 -1.40 0.74 -6.21
CA ILE A 58 -1.68 -0.64 -6.65
C ILE A 58 -2.17 -0.65 -8.11
N ASN A 59 -3.04 0.28 -8.48
CA ASN A 59 -3.57 0.34 -9.84
C ASN A 59 -2.47 0.67 -10.88
N GLU A 60 -1.61 1.63 -10.56
CA GLU A 60 -0.51 2.02 -11.44
C GLU A 60 0.52 0.90 -11.59
N TRP A 61 0.91 0.25 -10.49
CA TRP A 61 1.98 -0.75 -10.49
C TRP A 61 1.53 -2.15 -10.95
N PHE A 62 0.29 -2.56 -10.69
CA PHE A 62 -0.21 -3.90 -11.01
C PHE A 62 -1.18 -3.96 -12.20
N TYR A 63 -1.82 -2.84 -12.52
CA TYR A 63 -2.83 -2.77 -13.57
C TYR A 63 -2.50 -1.74 -14.66
N ASP A 64 -1.26 -1.21 -14.67
CA ASP A 64 -0.80 -0.22 -15.66
C ASP A 64 -1.73 1.02 -15.75
N GLY A 65 -2.41 1.35 -14.65
CA GLY A 65 -3.37 2.44 -14.58
C GLY A 65 -4.75 2.14 -15.20
N GLU A 66 -5.07 0.89 -15.55
CA GLU A 66 -6.41 0.50 -16.02
C GLU A 66 -7.48 0.61 -14.91
N ASP A 67 -8.72 0.96 -15.25
CA ASP A 67 -9.79 1.15 -14.27
C ASP A 67 -10.25 -0.19 -13.68
N MET A 68 -9.99 -0.40 -12.39
CA MET A 68 -10.06 -1.71 -11.77
C MET A 68 -11.04 -1.67 -10.58
N PRO A 69 -12.20 -2.36 -10.65
CA PRO A 69 -13.32 -2.12 -9.74
C PRO A 69 -13.15 -2.67 -8.31
N LYS A 70 -11.95 -3.14 -7.93
CA LYS A 70 -11.73 -3.87 -6.66
C LYS A 70 -10.48 -3.49 -5.87
N SER A 71 -9.62 -2.60 -6.36
CA SER A 71 -8.39 -2.22 -5.65
C SER A 71 -8.70 -1.68 -4.26
N GLU A 72 -9.77 -0.90 -4.10
CA GLU A 72 -10.22 -0.34 -2.82
C GLU A 72 -10.51 -1.42 -1.75
N SER A 73 -11.20 -2.51 -2.11
CA SER A 73 -11.51 -3.60 -1.17
C SER A 73 -10.31 -4.51 -0.89
N ILE A 74 -9.37 -4.55 -1.83
CA ILE A 74 -8.14 -5.34 -1.71
C ILE A 74 -7.15 -4.65 -0.75
N VAL A 75 -7.11 -3.31 -0.73
CA VAL A 75 -6.20 -2.54 0.16
C VAL A 75 -6.78 -2.27 1.55
N GLU A 76 -8.08 -2.51 1.76
CA GLU A 76 -8.77 -2.32 3.03
C GLU A 76 -8.08 -2.99 4.25
N PRO A 77 -7.63 -4.26 4.20
CA PRO A 77 -6.88 -4.86 5.32
C PRO A 77 -5.54 -4.15 5.58
N THR A 78 -4.85 -3.68 4.55
CA THR A 78 -3.60 -2.90 4.66
C THR A 78 -3.85 -1.55 5.33
N ILE A 79 -4.94 -0.87 4.98
CA ILE A 79 -5.34 0.41 5.59
C ILE A 79 -5.60 0.21 7.08
N VAL A 80 -6.40 -0.78 7.45
CA VAL A 80 -6.72 -1.09 8.85
C VAL A 80 -5.44 -1.36 9.65
N TRP A 81 -4.50 -2.10 9.06
CA TRP A 81 -3.21 -2.39 9.70
C TRP A 81 -2.39 -1.11 9.92
N LEU A 82 -2.30 -0.25 8.92
CA LEU A 82 -1.56 1.02 9.00
C LEU A 82 -2.19 2.03 9.96
N GLU A 83 -3.52 2.09 10.03
CA GLU A 83 -4.23 2.93 11.00
C GLU A 83 -3.99 2.46 12.44
N GLN A 84 -3.89 1.15 12.66
CA GLN A 84 -3.53 0.58 13.97
C GLN A 84 -2.05 0.76 14.30
N ALA A 85 -1.15 0.64 13.32
CA ALA A 85 0.29 0.85 13.49
C ALA A 85 0.65 2.34 13.69
N GLY A 86 -0.19 3.26 13.19
CA GLY A 86 -0.05 4.70 13.37
C GLY A 86 -0.79 5.27 14.59
N ALA A 87 -1.48 4.43 15.37
CA ALA A 87 -2.10 4.83 16.63
C ALA A 87 -1.03 4.85 17.75
N PRO A 88 -0.89 5.97 18.50
CA PRO A 88 0.12 6.13 19.54
C PRO A 88 -0.07 5.19 20.75
#